data_AF-A0A1X1AUP2-F1
#
_entry.id   AF-A0A1X1AUP2-F1
#
_cell.length_a   1.000
_cell.length_b   1.000
_cell.length_c   1.000
_cell.angle_alpha   90.00
_cell.angle_beta   90.00
_cell.angle_gamma   90.00
#
_symmetry.space_group_name_H-M   'P 1'
#
loop_
_entity.id
_entity.type
_entity.pdbx_description
1 polymer ?
#
loop_
_entity_poly.entity_id
_entity_poly.type
_entity_poly.pdbx_seq_one_letter_code
_entity_poly.pdbx_strand_id
1 'polypeptide(L)'
;MTIHEAKRETRTSSKPDPRSPLAHLSDETIEQLGKEFDAIHDEVYGDLGDADRRYIKTVIATQRNLAVAGRVLLLGSRSKVAWVAGTSCLGMAKILENMEIGHNVMHGQWDWMNDPDIHSSVWDWDTASTAEAWKHSHNYIHHTFTNIRGKDKDLGYEIMRIDPHQPWNPVYLAQPFYNFLLTAFFEWGVALHDLDLDAIRKGEKSTSELWHDLKGIGVKMRRQVIKDYIGWPAISAGAFALTQLASGGNIKQPKTSRLASRLRRAPGAGKRSKSVAAVMDRALPGVEQTFLATFAADFTANIIRNVWAHAIIFCGHFPDQTYTFSKAETENETRGGWYLRQLLGSANIEGSPLFHVISGNLGYQVEHHLYPDMPSTRYSQVAPKVKDICERYELPYNSGPFGQQWGQVHRAIFRLALPGGKPRPKPDPFHRPPHSAADPERVSEAARFRSRVPASHPDAGPEHESGGVNVEPPPRD
;
A
#
# COMPACT_ATOMS: atom_id res chain seq x y z
N MET A 1 -33.92 -13.46 -11.20
CA MET A 1 -32.93 -13.49 -12.28
C MET A 1 -33.20 -14.76 -13.08
N THR A 2 -33.86 -14.64 -14.22
CA THR A 2 -34.27 -15.79 -15.03
C THR A 2 -33.07 -16.32 -15.82
N ILE A 3 -33.04 -17.63 -16.06
CA ILE A 3 -31.99 -18.38 -16.79
C ILE A 3 -31.68 -17.77 -18.19
N HIS A 4 -32.58 -16.96 -18.72
CA HIS A 4 -32.40 -16.21 -19.96
C HIS A 4 -31.45 -14.99 -19.87
N GLU A 5 -31.29 -14.36 -18.71
CA GLU A 5 -30.32 -13.25 -18.54
C GLU A 5 -28.88 -13.77 -18.45
N ALA A 6 -28.66 -14.91 -17.78
CA ALA A 6 -27.34 -15.54 -17.68
C ALA A 6 -26.81 -16.07 -19.04
N LYS A 7 -27.71 -16.39 -19.98
CA LYS A 7 -27.34 -16.80 -21.35
C LYS A 7 -27.00 -15.64 -22.29
N ARG A 8 -27.19 -14.39 -21.86
CA ARG A 8 -26.90 -13.21 -22.71
C ARG A 8 -25.46 -12.71 -22.55
N GLU A 9 -24.81 -13.01 -21.42
CA GLU A 9 -23.38 -12.70 -21.19
C GLU A 9 -22.41 -13.65 -21.91
N THR A 10 -22.89 -14.80 -22.40
CA THR A 10 -22.04 -15.83 -23.05
C THR A 10 -21.94 -15.71 -24.58
N ARG A 11 -22.55 -14.69 -25.20
CA ARG A 11 -22.44 -14.42 -26.65
C ARG A 11 -22.24 -12.94 -26.93
N THR A 12 -21.08 -12.40 -26.56
CA THR A 12 -20.60 -11.13 -27.11
C THR A 12 -19.14 -11.28 -27.54
N SER A 13 -18.96 -11.42 -28.86
CA SER A 13 -17.83 -10.96 -29.67
C SER A 13 -16.41 -11.23 -29.16
N SER A 14 -15.71 -12.15 -29.83
CA SER A 14 -14.24 -12.29 -29.78
C SER A 14 -13.47 -11.12 -30.42
N LYS A 15 -14.15 -10.05 -30.85
CA LYS A 15 -13.48 -8.84 -31.34
C LYS A 15 -13.20 -7.89 -30.15
N PRO A 16 -11.99 -7.30 -30.07
CA PRO A 16 -11.66 -6.29 -29.06
C PRO A 16 -12.73 -5.19 -29.03
N ASP A 17 -13.06 -4.66 -27.84
CA ASP A 17 -13.87 -3.43 -27.75
C ASP A 17 -13.17 -2.37 -28.61
N PRO A 18 -13.81 -1.79 -29.63
CA PRO A 18 -13.19 -0.80 -30.50
C PRO A 18 -12.76 0.48 -29.76
N ARG A 19 -13.15 0.64 -28.49
CA ARG A 19 -12.71 1.72 -27.58
C ARG A 19 -11.58 1.29 -26.65
N SER A 20 -11.14 0.03 -26.73
CA SER A 20 -9.97 -0.46 -25.99
C SER A 20 -8.71 0.21 -26.56
N PRO A 21 -7.79 0.69 -25.70
CA PRO A 21 -6.49 1.19 -26.15
C PRO A 21 -5.62 0.07 -26.75
N LEU A 22 -6.09 -1.17 -26.77
CA LEU A 22 -5.39 -2.32 -27.36
C LEU A 22 -5.94 -2.72 -28.72
N ALA A 23 -7.02 -2.10 -29.19
CA ALA A 23 -7.77 -2.55 -30.37
C ALA A 23 -6.95 -2.47 -31.67
N HIS A 24 -5.90 -1.65 -31.71
CA HIS A 24 -5.00 -1.50 -32.85
C HIS A 24 -3.80 -2.46 -32.83
N LEU A 25 -3.55 -3.14 -31.70
CA LEU A 25 -2.39 -4.03 -31.55
C LEU A 25 -2.69 -5.42 -32.11
N SER A 26 -1.76 -5.98 -32.87
CA SER A 26 -1.79 -7.38 -33.30
C SER A 26 -1.26 -8.31 -32.20
N ASP A 27 -1.60 -9.59 -32.27
CA ASP A 27 -1.10 -10.60 -31.32
C ASP A 27 0.45 -10.67 -31.31
N GLU A 28 1.08 -10.56 -32.48
CA GLU A 28 2.55 -10.50 -32.62
C GLU A 28 3.14 -9.26 -31.94
N THR A 29 2.47 -8.11 -32.09
CA THR A 29 2.85 -6.86 -31.41
C THR A 29 2.76 -7.00 -29.88
N ILE A 30 1.71 -7.65 -29.39
CA ILE A 30 1.51 -7.90 -27.96
C ILE A 30 2.60 -8.82 -27.41
N GLU A 31 2.97 -9.88 -28.14
CA GLU A 31 4.05 -10.78 -27.74
C GLU A 31 5.41 -10.06 -27.73
N GLN A 32 5.71 -9.26 -28.75
CA GLN A 32 6.93 -8.47 -28.82
C GLN A 32 7.04 -7.48 -27.65
N LEU A 33 5.95 -6.79 -27.33
CA LEU A 33 5.86 -5.91 -26.15
C LEU A 33 6.12 -6.67 -24.85
N GLY A 34 5.61 -7.90 -24.72
CA GLY A 34 5.89 -8.75 -23.57
C GLY A 34 7.39 -9.00 -23.38
N LYS A 35 8.09 -9.34 -24.47
CA LYS A 35 9.55 -9.56 -24.47
C LYS A 35 10.33 -8.30 -24.07
N GLU A 36 9.89 -7.13 -24.52
CA GLU A 36 10.54 -5.86 -24.15
C GLU A 36 10.36 -5.52 -22.66
N PHE A 37 9.17 -5.81 -22.09
CA PHE A 37 8.97 -5.67 -20.65
C PHE A 37 9.76 -6.70 -19.85
N ASP A 38 9.84 -7.95 -20.29
CA ASP A 38 10.68 -8.97 -19.62
C ASP A 38 12.17 -8.55 -19.64
N ALA A 39 12.67 -8.00 -20.76
CA ALA A 39 14.05 -7.54 -20.88
C ALA A 39 14.44 -6.43 -19.87
N ILE A 40 13.49 -5.56 -19.49
CA ILE A 40 13.73 -4.55 -18.44
C ILE A 40 13.91 -5.21 -17.08
N HIS A 41 13.11 -6.24 -16.77
CA HIS A 41 13.22 -6.99 -15.52
C HIS A 41 14.57 -7.68 -15.43
N ASP A 42 14.93 -8.43 -16.48
CA ASP A 42 16.21 -9.16 -16.56
C ASP A 42 17.42 -8.24 -16.41
N GLU A 43 17.39 -7.06 -17.06
CA GLU A 43 18.47 -6.07 -16.95
C GLU A 43 18.65 -5.58 -15.51
N VAL A 44 17.55 -5.24 -14.83
CA VAL A 44 17.62 -4.77 -13.44
C VAL A 44 18.08 -5.88 -12.52
N TYR A 45 17.55 -7.09 -12.67
CA TYR A 45 17.95 -8.25 -11.87
C TYR A 45 19.43 -8.59 -12.04
N GLY A 46 19.98 -8.45 -13.25
CA GLY A 46 21.40 -8.63 -13.53
C GLY A 46 22.31 -7.56 -12.91
N ASP A 47 21.78 -6.38 -12.57
CA ASP A 47 22.52 -5.25 -11.99
C ASP A 47 22.38 -5.16 -10.45
N LEU A 48 21.56 -6.00 -9.81
CA LEU A 48 21.34 -5.93 -8.36
C LEU A 48 22.63 -6.18 -7.58
N GLY A 49 22.90 -5.31 -6.61
CA GLY A 49 24.16 -5.39 -5.87
C GLY A 49 24.23 -4.54 -4.62
N ASP A 50 25.46 -4.17 -4.24
CA ASP A 50 25.75 -3.51 -2.97
C ASP A 50 25.06 -2.16 -2.79
N ALA A 51 24.74 -1.46 -3.88
CA ALA A 51 24.00 -0.21 -3.83
C ALA A 51 22.57 -0.42 -3.29
N ASP A 52 21.86 -1.42 -3.82
CA ASP A 52 20.52 -1.81 -3.41
C ASP A 52 20.51 -2.31 -1.96
N ARG A 53 21.46 -3.20 -1.63
CA ARG A 53 21.63 -3.70 -0.26
C ARG A 53 21.86 -2.57 0.75
N ARG A 54 22.71 -1.60 0.39
CA ARG A 54 22.98 -0.43 1.25
C ARG A 54 21.73 0.41 1.45
N TYR A 55 20.96 0.63 0.39
CA TYR A 55 19.71 1.39 0.47
C TYR A 55 18.77 0.80 1.52
N ILE A 56 18.38 -0.48 1.40
CA ILE A 56 17.36 -1.06 2.29
C ILE A 56 17.85 -1.08 3.75
N LYS A 57 19.14 -1.36 3.96
CA LYS A 57 19.74 -1.31 5.31
C LYS A 57 19.74 0.11 5.88
N THR A 58 19.98 1.13 5.06
CA THR A 58 19.88 2.54 5.47
C THR A 58 18.43 2.92 5.80
N VAL A 59 17.45 2.51 5.00
CA VAL A 59 16.04 2.79 5.29
C VAL A 59 15.61 2.15 6.61
N ILE A 60 15.95 0.88 6.84
CA ILE A 60 15.67 0.17 8.10
C ILE A 60 16.34 0.88 9.29
N ALA A 61 17.61 1.30 9.15
CA ALA A 61 18.30 2.02 10.22
C ALA A 61 17.64 3.38 10.51
N THR A 62 17.27 4.13 9.47
CA THR A 62 16.54 5.41 9.61
C THR A 62 15.20 5.21 10.29
N GLN A 63 14.43 4.21 9.88
CA GLN A 63 13.15 3.87 10.48
C GLN A 63 13.29 3.56 11.98
N ARG A 64 14.27 2.71 12.34
CA ARG A 64 14.53 2.34 13.75
C ARG A 64 14.96 3.55 14.57
N ASN A 65 15.82 4.40 14.03
CA ASN A 65 16.26 5.63 14.69
C ASN A 65 15.12 6.62 14.90
N LEU A 66 14.22 6.79 13.92
CA LEU A 66 13.02 7.61 14.05
C LEU A 66 12.06 7.04 15.09
N ALA A 67 11.89 5.72 15.14
CA ALA A 67 11.07 5.07 16.15
C ALA A 67 11.62 5.36 17.56
N VAL A 68 12.92 5.15 17.78
CA VAL A 68 13.59 5.43 19.07
C VAL A 68 13.49 6.91 19.44
N ALA A 69 13.84 7.81 18.51
CA ALA A 69 13.77 9.25 18.73
C ALA A 69 12.35 9.69 19.11
N GLY A 70 11.33 9.18 18.40
CA GLY A 70 9.94 9.43 18.71
C GLY A 70 9.56 8.99 20.12
N ARG A 71 9.97 7.79 20.54
CA ARG A 71 9.74 7.28 21.90
C ARG A 71 10.42 8.13 22.98
N VAL A 72 11.68 8.52 22.76
CA VAL A 72 12.43 9.37 23.70
C VAL A 72 11.79 10.75 23.84
N LEU A 73 11.40 11.39 22.74
CA LEU A 73 10.72 12.69 22.76
C LEU A 73 9.39 12.61 23.53
N LEU A 74 8.66 11.49 23.39
CA LEU A 74 7.38 11.29 24.07
C LEU A 74 7.48 11.01 25.58
N LEU A 75 8.68 10.78 26.13
CA LEU A 75 8.89 10.88 27.59
C LEU A 75 8.53 12.29 28.10
N GLY A 76 8.72 13.31 27.24
CA GLY A 76 8.32 14.70 27.47
C GLY A 76 6.94 15.06 26.92
N SER A 77 6.05 14.10 26.63
CA SER A 77 4.76 14.29 25.91
C SER A 77 3.78 15.31 26.53
N ARG A 78 4.03 15.78 27.75
CA ARG A 78 3.30 16.91 28.35
C ARG A 78 3.58 18.24 27.66
N SER A 79 4.75 18.39 27.04
CA SER A 79 5.11 19.53 26.20
C SER A 79 4.49 19.36 24.81
N LYS A 80 3.78 20.38 24.32
CA LYS A 80 3.22 20.35 22.96
C LYS A 80 4.29 20.13 21.90
N VAL A 81 5.47 20.73 22.07
CA VAL A 81 6.58 20.61 21.11
C VAL A 81 7.09 19.17 21.07
N ALA A 82 7.36 18.58 22.24
CA ALA A 82 7.85 17.20 22.32
C ALA A 82 6.78 16.19 21.85
N TRP A 83 5.50 16.48 22.12
CA TRP A 83 4.39 15.69 21.62
C TRP A 83 4.31 15.70 20.10
N VAL A 84 4.34 16.89 19.47
CA VAL A 84 4.30 17.01 18.01
C VAL A 84 5.53 16.36 17.38
N ALA A 85 6.74 16.71 17.84
CA ALA A 85 7.97 16.16 17.30
C ALA A 85 8.04 14.63 17.45
N GLY A 86 7.70 14.11 18.64
CA GLY A 86 7.70 12.68 18.91
C GLY A 86 6.65 11.92 18.08
N THR A 87 5.44 12.49 17.96
CA THR A 87 4.37 11.92 17.11
C THR A 87 4.77 11.92 15.64
N SER A 88 5.40 12.99 15.15
CA SER A 88 5.88 13.07 13.76
C SER A 88 6.97 12.03 13.47
N CYS A 89 7.95 11.86 14.38
CA CYS A 89 8.97 10.82 14.26
C CYS A 89 8.34 9.41 14.22
N LEU A 90 7.39 9.13 15.13
CA LEU A 90 6.68 7.84 15.13
C LEU A 90 5.82 7.63 13.89
N GLY A 91 5.11 8.67 13.43
CA GLY A 91 4.30 8.62 12.22
C GLY A 91 5.14 8.28 11.00
N MET A 92 6.28 8.97 10.84
CA MET A 92 7.23 8.68 9.75
C MET A 92 7.83 7.27 9.88
N ALA A 93 8.24 6.85 11.08
CA ALA A 93 8.76 5.50 11.29
C ALA A 93 7.73 4.41 10.95
N LYS A 94 6.45 4.63 11.26
CA LYS A 94 5.36 3.72 10.91
C LYS A 94 5.06 3.73 9.41
N ILE A 95 5.16 4.88 8.75
CA ILE A 95 5.01 4.99 7.29
C ILE A 95 6.13 4.20 6.59
N LEU A 96 7.39 4.41 6.98
CA LEU A 96 8.53 3.69 6.38
C LEU A 96 8.44 2.18 6.63
N GLU A 97 8.06 1.76 7.85
CA GLU A 97 7.85 0.35 8.17
C GLU A 97 6.75 -0.28 7.32
N ASN A 98 5.63 0.43 7.09
CA ASN A 98 4.50 -0.12 6.35
C ASN A 98 4.73 -0.11 4.84
N MET A 99 5.20 1.02 4.28
CA MET A 99 5.23 1.27 2.84
C MET A 99 6.57 0.87 2.21
N GLU A 100 7.70 1.32 2.76
CA GLU A 100 9.01 1.16 2.10
C GLU A 100 9.72 -0.13 2.50
N ILE A 101 9.50 -0.60 3.73
CA ILE A 101 10.15 -1.81 4.25
C ILE A 101 9.20 -2.99 4.15
N GLY A 102 8.13 -3.03 4.97
CA GLY A 102 7.29 -4.20 5.15
C GLY A 102 6.63 -4.67 3.86
N HIS A 103 5.95 -3.77 3.15
CA HIS A 103 5.37 -4.05 1.83
C HIS A 103 6.40 -4.64 0.85
N ASN A 104 7.52 -3.94 0.65
CA ASN A 104 8.55 -4.32 -0.33
C ASN A 104 9.27 -5.64 0.03
N VAL A 105 9.62 -5.84 1.31
CA VAL A 105 10.24 -7.10 1.77
C VAL A 105 9.27 -8.27 1.61
N MET A 106 7.99 -8.10 1.95
CA MET A 106 7.00 -9.17 1.81
C MET A 106 6.60 -9.45 0.35
N HIS A 107 6.81 -8.51 -0.58
CA HIS A 107 6.76 -8.79 -2.02
C HIS A 107 7.91 -9.67 -2.52
N GLY A 108 8.93 -9.93 -1.69
CA GLY A 108 10.12 -10.67 -2.10
C GLY A 108 11.17 -9.81 -2.80
N GLN A 109 11.02 -8.48 -2.79
CA GLN A 109 11.90 -7.56 -3.52
C GLN A 109 13.36 -7.60 -3.08
N TRP A 110 13.61 -8.11 -1.88
CA TRP A 110 14.94 -8.17 -1.29
C TRP A 110 15.45 -9.60 -1.11
N ASP A 111 14.69 -10.61 -1.55
CA ASP A 111 14.99 -12.03 -1.31
C ASP A 111 16.28 -12.47 -2.04
N TRP A 112 16.59 -11.85 -3.18
CA TRP A 112 17.86 -12.05 -3.91
C TRP A 112 19.11 -11.83 -3.04
N MET A 113 19.01 -11.02 -1.98
CA MET A 113 20.12 -10.77 -1.07
C MET A 113 20.48 -11.98 -0.20
N ASN A 114 19.57 -12.96 -0.09
CA ASN A 114 19.63 -14.09 0.85
C ASN A 114 19.98 -13.64 2.28
N ASP A 115 19.46 -12.49 2.71
CA ASP A 115 19.71 -11.92 4.03
C ASP A 115 18.75 -12.55 5.05
N PRO A 116 19.23 -13.10 6.18
CA PRO A 116 18.40 -13.86 7.11
C PRO A 116 17.35 -13.00 7.83
N ASP A 117 17.54 -11.67 7.85
CA ASP A 117 16.63 -10.75 8.52
C ASP A 117 15.79 -9.94 7.52
N ILE A 118 16.16 -9.88 6.24
CA ILE A 118 15.49 -9.08 5.20
C ILE A 118 15.03 -10.01 4.08
N HIS A 119 13.98 -10.79 4.37
CA HIS A 119 13.44 -11.79 3.45
C HIS A 119 11.94 -11.99 3.67
N SER A 120 11.18 -12.20 2.60
CA SER A 120 9.71 -12.30 2.60
C SER A 120 9.14 -13.46 3.43
N SER A 121 9.96 -14.50 3.65
CA SER A 121 9.60 -15.69 4.43
C SER A 121 9.67 -15.47 5.95
N VAL A 122 10.41 -14.47 6.41
CA VAL A 122 10.65 -14.21 7.85
C VAL A 122 10.17 -12.84 8.31
N TRP A 123 10.04 -11.87 7.40
CA TRP A 123 9.63 -10.52 7.77
C TRP A 123 8.17 -10.50 8.21
N ASP A 124 7.94 -9.93 9.40
CA ASP A 124 6.61 -9.69 9.94
C ASP A 124 6.42 -8.21 10.24
N TRP A 125 5.78 -7.51 9.31
CA TRP A 125 5.54 -6.06 9.41
C TRP A 125 4.57 -5.68 10.54
N ASP A 126 4.69 -4.45 11.03
CA ASP A 126 3.88 -3.92 12.14
C ASP A 126 2.50 -3.44 11.68
N THR A 127 1.61 -4.37 11.34
CA THR A 127 0.20 -4.06 11.01
C THR A 127 -0.77 -5.16 11.43
N ALA A 128 -2.08 -4.97 11.21
CA ALA A 128 -3.12 -5.91 11.65
C ALA A 128 -3.19 -7.19 10.81
N SER A 129 -2.85 -7.15 9.52
CA SER A 129 -2.84 -8.33 8.64
C SER A 129 -1.62 -9.22 8.90
N THR A 130 -1.81 -10.54 8.79
CA THR A 130 -0.70 -11.51 8.86
C THR A 130 0.10 -11.47 7.55
N ALA A 131 1.40 -11.76 7.62
CA ALA A 131 2.23 -11.81 6.42
C ALA A 131 1.72 -12.86 5.42
N GLU A 132 1.22 -14.00 5.91
CA GLU A 132 0.61 -15.05 5.09
C GLU A 132 -0.65 -14.56 4.37
N ALA A 133 -1.61 -14.00 5.10
CA ALA A 133 -2.88 -13.56 4.53
C ALA A 133 -2.66 -12.44 3.51
N TRP A 134 -1.80 -11.47 3.84
CA TRP A 134 -1.44 -10.38 2.94
C TRP A 134 -0.71 -10.87 1.68
N LYS A 135 0.25 -11.82 1.79
CA LYS A 135 0.92 -12.39 0.61
C LYS A 135 -0.07 -13.14 -0.30
N HIS A 136 -1.05 -13.82 0.28
CA HIS A 136 -2.08 -14.48 -0.53
C HIS A 136 -3.04 -13.47 -1.17
N SER A 137 -3.61 -12.53 -0.41
CA SER A 137 -4.57 -11.56 -0.95
C SER A 137 -3.93 -10.58 -1.93
N HIS A 138 -2.75 -10.07 -1.61
CA HIS A 138 -2.11 -9.03 -2.39
C HIS A 138 -1.14 -9.60 -3.43
N ASN A 139 -0.11 -10.37 -3.02
CA ASN A 139 0.88 -10.87 -4.00
C ASN A 139 0.27 -11.87 -4.97
N TYR A 140 -0.56 -12.80 -4.51
CA TYR A 140 -1.16 -13.79 -5.39
C TYR A 140 -2.44 -13.25 -6.04
N ILE A 141 -3.49 -12.93 -5.28
CA ILE A 141 -4.79 -12.58 -5.89
C ILE A 141 -4.70 -11.24 -6.63
N HIS A 142 -4.27 -10.16 -5.97
CA HIS A 142 -4.27 -8.84 -6.58
C HIS A 142 -3.28 -8.75 -7.75
N HIS A 143 -1.99 -9.05 -7.59
CA HIS A 143 -1.04 -8.92 -8.70
C HIS A 143 -1.26 -9.90 -9.86
N THR A 144 -1.82 -11.09 -9.61
CA THR A 144 -2.18 -12.00 -10.70
C THR A 144 -3.39 -11.49 -11.46
N PHE A 145 -4.43 -11.06 -10.74
CA PHE A 145 -5.74 -10.75 -11.32
C PHE A 145 -6.08 -9.26 -11.34
N THR A 146 -5.10 -8.36 -11.22
CA THR A 146 -5.23 -6.89 -11.14
C THR A 146 -6.40 -6.35 -11.96
N ASN A 147 -7.33 -5.70 -11.26
CA ASN A 147 -8.53 -5.06 -11.75
C ASN A 147 -9.49 -5.96 -12.57
N ILE A 148 -9.38 -7.29 -12.48
CA ILE A 148 -10.36 -8.21 -13.05
C ILE A 148 -11.56 -8.31 -12.12
N ARG A 149 -12.72 -7.83 -12.58
CA ARG A 149 -14.00 -7.85 -11.85
C ARG A 149 -14.34 -9.25 -11.35
N GLY A 150 -14.51 -9.36 -10.03
CA GLY A 150 -14.87 -10.62 -9.36
C GLY A 150 -13.75 -11.67 -9.33
N LYS A 151 -12.50 -11.27 -9.60
CA LYS A 151 -11.29 -12.02 -9.23
C LYS A 151 -10.41 -11.18 -8.30
N ASP A 152 -10.11 -9.95 -8.70
CA ASP A 152 -9.39 -8.99 -7.87
C ASP A 152 -10.32 -8.43 -6.80
N LYS A 153 -9.98 -8.70 -5.55
CA LYS A 153 -10.76 -8.25 -4.40
C LYS A 153 -10.37 -6.83 -3.98
N ASP A 154 -9.13 -6.42 -4.23
CA ASP A 154 -8.64 -5.07 -3.94
C ASP A 154 -9.38 -4.03 -4.80
N LEU A 155 -10.04 -4.47 -5.89
CA LEU A 155 -11.00 -3.71 -6.66
C LEU A 155 -12.26 -3.36 -5.83
N GLY A 156 -12.12 -2.37 -4.94
CA GLY A 156 -13.17 -1.88 -4.06
C GLY A 156 -13.19 -2.52 -2.67
N TYR A 157 -12.20 -3.36 -2.32
CA TYR A 157 -12.10 -4.04 -1.03
C TYR A 157 -13.37 -4.79 -0.63
N GLU A 158 -14.08 -5.36 -1.62
CA GLU A 158 -15.38 -6.06 -1.46
C GLU A 158 -16.54 -5.22 -0.88
N ILE A 159 -16.28 -3.99 -0.45
CA ILE A 159 -17.26 -3.10 0.20
C ILE A 159 -17.61 -1.89 -0.66
N MET A 160 -16.78 -1.53 -1.64
CA MET A 160 -16.99 -0.39 -2.53
C MET A 160 -17.33 -0.80 -3.95
N ARG A 161 -18.25 -0.04 -4.54
CA ARG A 161 -18.45 0.02 -5.98
C ARG A 161 -17.50 1.04 -6.58
N ILE A 162 -16.57 0.56 -7.38
CA ILE A 162 -15.53 1.37 -8.03
C ILE A 162 -15.50 1.19 -9.56
N ASP A 163 -16.36 0.32 -10.07
CA ASP A 163 -16.58 0.12 -11.48
C ASP A 163 -18.07 0.35 -11.83
N PRO A 164 -18.41 1.13 -12.87
CA PRO A 164 -19.80 1.30 -13.34
C PRO A 164 -20.49 0.00 -13.78
N HIS A 165 -19.73 -1.02 -14.21
CA HIS A 165 -20.22 -2.34 -14.59
C HIS A 165 -20.54 -3.25 -13.39
N GLN A 166 -20.09 -2.90 -12.18
CA GLN A 166 -20.54 -3.61 -10.98
C GLN A 166 -22.03 -3.32 -10.72
N PRO A 167 -22.82 -4.35 -10.34
CA PRO A 167 -24.22 -4.16 -10.00
C PRO A 167 -24.35 -3.19 -8.83
N TRP A 168 -25.30 -2.25 -8.92
CA TRP A 168 -25.52 -1.26 -7.88
C TRP A 168 -26.43 -1.81 -6.77
N ASN A 169 -26.12 -1.46 -5.51
CA ASN A 169 -26.88 -1.80 -4.32
C ASN A 169 -27.06 -0.54 -3.44
N PRO A 170 -28.21 -0.35 -2.76
CA PRO A 170 -28.44 0.78 -1.86
C PRO A 170 -27.38 1.02 -0.79
N VAL A 171 -26.65 -0.03 -0.36
CA VAL A 171 -25.54 0.10 0.60
C VAL A 171 -24.45 1.06 0.11
N TYR A 172 -24.27 1.20 -1.21
CA TYR A 172 -23.28 2.11 -1.78
C TYR A 172 -23.62 3.59 -1.55
N LEU A 173 -24.83 3.95 -1.12
CA LEU A 173 -25.09 5.32 -0.65
C LEU A 173 -24.26 5.66 0.59
N ALA A 174 -23.96 4.65 1.44
CA ALA A 174 -23.09 4.79 2.60
C ALA A 174 -21.59 4.72 2.24
N GLN A 175 -21.25 4.22 1.05
CA GLN A 175 -20.25 4.86 0.19
C GLN A 175 -19.10 5.64 0.87
N PRO A 176 -19.17 6.97 0.73
CA PRO A 176 -18.22 7.90 1.32
C PRO A 176 -17.98 7.72 2.83
N PHE A 177 -19.00 7.30 3.59
CA PHE A 177 -18.88 7.16 5.04
C PHE A 177 -17.97 6.00 5.43
N TYR A 178 -18.17 4.81 4.88
CA TYR A 178 -17.27 3.71 5.20
C TYR A 178 -15.90 3.85 4.51
N ASN A 179 -15.80 4.57 3.38
CA ASN A 179 -14.48 4.98 2.87
C ASN A 179 -13.75 5.89 3.87
N PHE A 180 -14.43 6.85 4.50
CA PHE A 180 -13.81 7.68 5.54
C PHE A 180 -13.32 6.85 6.73
N LEU A 181 -14.12 5.87 7.19
CA LEU A 181 -13.70 4.94 8.24
C LEU A 181 -12.51 4.09 7.80
N LEU A 182 -12.54 3.58 6.56
CA LEU A 182 -11.44 2.82 5.98
C LEU A 182 -10.16 3.66 5.90
N THR A 183 -10.23 4.93 5.51
CA THR A 183 -9.05 5.81 5.50
C THR A 183 -8.45 5.97 6.91
N ALA A 184 -9.27 6.13 7.94
CA ALA A 184 -8.78 6.28 9.32
C ALA A 184 -8.24 4.96 9.93
N PHE A 185 -8.80 3.83 9.53
CA PHE A 185 -8.50 2.50 10.09
C PHE A 185 -7.98 1.52 9.03
N PHE A 186 -7.22 2.02 8.07
CA PHE A 186 -6.88 1.30 6.84
C PHE A 186 -6.27 -0.07 7.09
N GLU A 187 -5.32 -0.19 8.02
CA GLU A 187 -4.74 -1.49 8.37
C GLU A 187 -5.75 -2.55 8.81
N TRP A 188 -6.80 -2.13 9.53
CA TRP A 188 -7.84 -3.02 10.03
C TRP A 188 -8.81 -3.38 8.92
N GLY A 189 -9.07 -2.43 8.02
CA GLY A 189 -9.78 -2.69 6.78
C GLY A 189 -9.08 -3.74 5.93
N VAL A 190 -7.77 -3.61 5.72
CA VAL A 190 -6.95 -4.61 5.01
C VAL A 190 -6.98 -5.96 5.72
N ALA A 191 -6.79 -6.01 7.04
CA ALA A 191 -6.84 -7.28 7.77
C ALA A 191 -8.21 -7.98 7.69
N LEU A 192 -9.31 -7.22 7.65
CA LEU A 192 -10.65 -7.77 7.48
C LEU A 192 -10.93 -8.19 6.03
N HIS A 193 -10.38 -7.44 5.07
CA HIS A 193 -10.45 -7.76 3.64
C HIS A 193 -9.70 -9.07 3.31
N ASP A 194 -8.52 -9.26 3.91
CA ASP A 194 -7.71 -10.46 3.74
C ASP A 194 -8.39 -11.73 4.29
N LEU A 195 -9.46 -11.59 5.09
CA LEU A 195 -10.29 -12.72 5.52
C LEU A 195 -11.13 -13.32 4.38
N ASP A 196 -11.24 -12.67 3.22
CA ASP A 196 -12.11 -13.07 2.11
C ASP A 196 -13.59 -13.09 2.54
N LEU A 197 -14.16 -11.90 2.72
CA LEU A 197 -15.50 -11.75 3.27
C LEU A 197 -16.55 -12.39 2.35
N ASP A 198 -16.31 -12.38 1.04
CA ASP A 198 -17.20 -13.02 0.09
C ASP A 198 -17.15 -14.54 0.15
N ALA A 199 -15.98 -15.18 0.29
CA ALA A 199 -15.91 -16.63 0.50
C ALA A 199 -16.56 -17.05 1.83
N ILE A 200 -16.44 -16.24 2.88
CA ILE A 200 -17.13 -16.47 4.15
C ILE A 200 -18.65 -16.39 3.97
N ARG A 201 -19.15 -15.36 3.27
CA ARG A 201 -20.59 -15.19 2.99
C ARG A 201 -21.16 -16.32 2.14
N LYS A 202 -20.38 -16.86 1.20
CA LYS A 202 -20.77 -17.98 0.34
C LYS A 202 -20.59 -19.35 1.00
N GLY A 203 -19.92 -19.42 2.15
CA GLY A 203 -19.61 -20.68 2.83
C GLY A 203 -18.52 -21.50 2.13
N GLU A 204 -17.70 -20.86 1.29
CA GLU A 204 -16.59 -21.49 0.57
C GLU A 204 -15.34 -21.63 1.47
N LYS A 205 -15.19 -20.73 2.44
CA LYS A 205 -14.10 -20.78 3.43
C LYS A 205 -14.45 -21.69 4.58
N SER A 206 -13.57 -22.65 4.90
CA SER A 206 -13.82 -23.56 6.02
C SER A 206 -13.78 -22.83 7.36
N THR A 207 -14.49 -23.37 8.35
CA THR A 207 -14.49 -22.81 9.71
C THR A 207 -13.09 -22.85 10.33
N SER A 208 -12.29 -23.88 10.03
CA SER A 208 -10.92 -24.02 10.52
C SER A 208 -10.00 -22.92 9.98
N GLU A 209 -10.07 -22.64 8.68
CA GLU A 209 -9.31 -21.54 8.05
C GLU A 209 -9.72 -20.19 8.61
N LEU A 210 -11.02 -19.93 8.75
CA LEU A 210 -11.50 -18.68 9.37
C LEU A 210 -10.96 -18.50 10.79
N TRP A 211 -11.00 -19.55 11.62
CA TRP A 211 -10.46 -19.49 12.98
C TRP A 211 -8.94 -19.31 13.01
N HIS A 212 -8.21 -19.90 12.07
CA HIS A 212 -6.77 -19.69 11.91
C HIS A 212 -6.45 -18.21 11.66
N ASP A 213 -7.13 -17.59 10.70
CA ASP A 213 -6.89 -16.19 10.34
C ASP A 213 -7.31 -15.24 11.45
N LEU A 214 -8.49 -15.45 12.05
CA LEU A 214 -8.95 -14.66 13.20
C LEU A 214 -8.00 -14.76 14.40
N LYS A 215 -7.39 -15.93 14.63
CA LYS A 215 -6.37 -16.10 15.67
C LYS A 215 -5.10 -15.33 15.32
N GLY A 216 -4.66 -15.36 14.07
CA GLY A 216 -3.53 -14.58 13.57
C GLY A 216 -3.72 -13.07 13.77
N ILE A 217 -4.85 -12.54 13.30
CA ILE A 217 -5.26 -11.14 13.50
C ILE A 217 -5.36 -10.82 15.00
N GLY A 218 -5.92 -11.72 15.80
CA GLY A 218 -6.05 -11.54 17.26
C GLY A 218 -4.70 -11.44 17.98
N VAL A 219 -3.71 -12.25 17.59
CA VAL A 219 -2.33 -12.18 18.13
C VAL A 219 -1.68 -10.85 17.78
N LYS A 220 -1.80 -10.43 16.51
CA LYS A 220 -1.31 -9.14 16.00
C LYS A 220 -1.95 -7.96 16.73
N MET A 221 -3.28 -7.95 16.84
CA MET A 221 -4.04 -6.95 17.60
C MET A 221 -3.58 -6.87 19.05
N ARG A 222 -3.48 -8.01 19.74
CA ARG A 222 -3.02 -8.06 21.12
C ARG A 222 -1.62 -7.46 21.25
N ARG A 223 -0.68 -7.82 20.36
CA ARG A 223 0.69 -7.30 20.37
C ARG A 223 0.71 -5.79 20.17
N GLN A 224 -0.06 -5.27 19.21
CA GLN A 224 -0.16 -3.85 18.93
C GLN A 224 -0.79 -3.09 20.10
N VAL A 225 -1.88 -3.59 20.69
CA VAL A 225 -2.54 -2.96 21.84
C VAL A 225 -1.63 -2.92 23.06
N ILE A 226 -0.98 -4.03 23.38
CA ILE A 226 -0.04 -4.09 24.50
C ILE A 226 1.14 -3.14 24.25
N LYS A 227 1.69 -3.10 23.04
CA LYS A 227 2.85 -2.26 22.71
C LYS A 227 2.50 -0.77 22.70
N ASP A 228 1.57 -0.35 21.83
CA ASP A 228 1.32 1.05 21.49
C ASP A 228 0.34 1.74 22.44
N TYR A 229 -0.61 1.01 23.03
CA TYR A 229 -1.68 1.63 23.83
C TYR A 229 -1.57 1.39 25.33
N ILE A 230 -0.68 0.49 25.77
CA ILE A 230 -0.46 0.19 27.18
C ILE A 230 1.00 0.37 27.55
N GLY A 231 1.90 -0.35 26.88
CA GLY A 231 3.32 -0.46 27.21
C GLY A 231 4.06 0.86 27.12
N TRP A 232 4.13 1.46 25.92
CA TRP A 232 4.80 2.75 25.74
C TRP A 232 4.17 3.88 26.57
N PRO A 233 2.84 4.02 26.62
CA PRO A 233 2.20 4.97 27.54
C PRO A 233 2.55 4.75 29.02
N ALA A 234 2.63 3.50 29.48
CA ALA A 234 3.03 3.17 30.85
C ALA A 234 4.50 3.50 31.12
N ILE A 235 5.41 3.22 30.17
CA ILE A 235 6.83 3.55 30.26
C ILE A 235 7.00 5.08 30.41
N SER A 236 6.37 5.87 29.55
CA SER A 236 6.43 7.34 29.64
C SER A 236 5.85 7.86 30.96
N ALA A 237 4.73 7.29 31.41
CA ALA A 237 4.10 7.66 32.67
C ALA A 237 4.99 7.31 33.89
N GLY A 238 5.66 6.14 33.86
CA GLY A 238 6.62 5.73 34.88
C GLY A 238 7.87 6.61 34.90
N ALA A 239 8.43 6.93 33.73
CA ALA A 239 9.56 7.85 33.61
C ALA A 239 9.21 9.24 34.17
N PHE A 240 8.00 9.74 33.90
CA PHE A 240 7.52 10.98 34.50
C PHE A 240 7.42 10.86 36.03
N ALA A 241 6.87 9.76 36.56
CA ALA A 241 6.77 9.55 38.00
C ALA A 241 8.15 9.60 38.69
N LEU A 242 9.14 8.91 38.11
CA LEU A 242 10.52 8.93 38.59
C LEU A 242 11.13 10.34 38.53
N THR A 243 10.92 11.06 37.42
CA THR A 243 11.43 12.43 37.26
C THR A 243 10.78 13.39 38.27
N GLN A 244 9.47 13.23 38.50
CA GLN A 244 8.75 14.03 39.48
C GLN A 244 9.25 13.78 40.91
N LEU A 245 9.51 12.51 41.27
CA LEU A 245 10.13 12.16 42.55
C LEU A 245 11.55 12.75 42.68
N ALA A 246 12.39 12.58 41.66
CA ALA A 246 13.77 13.08 41.65
C ALA A 246 13.85 14.62 41.76
N SER A 247 12.88 15.33 41.19
CA SER A 247 12.77 16.79 41.27
C SER A 247 12.23 17.33 42.60
N GLY A 248 11.87 16.47 43.56
CA GLY A 248 11.20 16.86 44.79
C GLY A 248 9.75 17.32 44.59
N GLY A 249 9.08 16.89 43.52
CA GLY A 249 7.70 17.27 43.21
C GLY A 249 7.54 18.60 42.48
N ASN A 250 8.64 19.19 42.00
CA ASN A 250 8.64 20.54 41.44
C ASN A 250 8.12 20.63 39.99
N ILE A 251 7.88 19.51 39.30
CA ILE A 251 7.32 19.54 37.94
C ILE A 251 5.82 19.85 38.02
N LYS A 252 5.40 20.85 37.24
CA LYS A 252 4.01 21.29 37.15
C LYS A 252 3.10 20.16 36.67
N GLN A 253 2.11 19.82 37.48
CA GLN A 253 1.09 18.81 37.19
C GLN A 253 -0.33 19.31 37.51
N PRO A 254 -1.39 18.69 36.95
CA PRO A 254 -2.76 19.05 37.27
C PRO A 254 -3.04 18.83 38.77
N LYS A 255 -3.98 19.61 39.32
CA LYS A 255 -4.31 19.55 40.76
C LYS A 255 -5.11 18.30 41.15
N THR A 256 -5.78 17.67 40.20
CA THR A 256 -6.67 16.52 40.44
C THR A 256 -6.52 15.45 39.37
N SER A 257 -6.63 14.20 39.78
CA SER A 257 -6.66 13.01 38.93
C SER A 257 -8.05 12.80 38.32
N ARG A 258 -8.10 12.32 37.07
CA ARG A 258 -9.35 11.97 36.38
C ARG A 258 -9.97 10.73 37.02
N LEU A 259 -9.15 9.75 37.39
CA LEU A 259 -9.60 8.55 38.09
C LEU A 259 -10.13 8.89 39.49
N ALA A 260 -9.45 9.78 40.22
CA ALA A 260 -9.90 10.29 41.51
C ALA A 260 -11.25 11.02 41.40
N SER A 261 -11.44 11.83 40.34
CA SER A 261 -12.72 12.48 40.07
C SER A 261 -13.83 11.47 39.75
N ARG A 262 -13.55 10.38 39.02
CA ARG A 262 -14.52 9.32 38.74
C ARG A 262 -14.89 8.56 40.01
N LEU A 263 -13.90 8.20 40.82
CA LEU A 263 -14.11 7.52 42.11
C LEU A 263 -14.97 8.35 43.06
N ARG A 264 -14.80 9.68 43.09
CA ARG A 264 -15.65 10.61 43.86
C ARG A 264 -17.09 10.68 43.37
N ARG A 265 -17.33 10.42 42.08
CA ARG A 265 -18.65 10.52 41.43
C ARG A 265 -19.37 9.17 41.28
N ALA A 266 -18.73 8.06 41.65
CA ALA A 266 -19.31 6.74 41.53
C ALA A 266 -20.52 6.56 42.47
N PRO A 267 -21.58 5.85 42.03
CA PRO A 267 -22.70 5.50 42.90
C PRO A 267 -22.19 4.77 44.15
N GLY A 268 -22.61 5.23 45.34
CA GLY A 268 -22.15 4.66 46.62
C GLY A 268 -20.77 5.15 47.11
N ALA A 269 -20.20 6.21 46.53
CA ALA A 269 -18.92 6.78 46.98
C ALA A 269 -18.98 7.33 48.40
N GLY A 270 -18.46 6.55 49.37
CA GLY A 270 -18.39 6.91 50.78
C GLY A 270 -17.09 7.62 51.20
N LYS A 271 -16.88 7.76 52.52
CA LYS A 271 -15.69 8.40 53.11
C LYS A 271 -14.38 7.74 52.65
N ARG A 272 -14.36 6.40 52.56
CA ARG A 272 -13.21 5.63 52.07
C ARG A 272 -12.85 5.99 50.63
N SER A 273 -13.83 6.11 49.73
CA SER A 273 -13.62 6.51 48.34
C SER A 273 -13.05 7.93 48.23
N LYS A 274 -13.51 8.86 49.07
CA LYS A 274 -12.96 10.23 49.14
C LYS A 274 -11.51 10.25 49.64
N SER A 275 -11.18 9.46 50.66
CA SER A 275 -9.80 9.33 51.16
C SER A 275 -8.86 8.75 50.11
N VAL A 276 -9.28 7.68 49.42
CA VAL A 276 -8.50 7.10 48.31
C VAL A 276 -8.32 8.12 47.18
N ALA A 277 -9.38 8.84 46.80
CA ALA A 277 -9.30 9.88 45.77
C ALA A 277 -8.31 11.01 46.15
N ALA A 278 -8.24 11.41 47.42
CA ALA A 278 -7.29 12.43 47.88
C ALA A 278 -5.83 11.96 47.75
N VAL A 279 -5.55 10.68 48.01
CA VAL A 279 -4.22 10.10 47.78
C VAL A 279 -3.89 10.07 46.28
N MET A 280 -4.86 9.68 45.45
CA MET A 280 -4.72 9.67 44.00
C MET A 280 -4.45 11.07 43.43
N ASP A 281 -5.11 12.11 43.94
CA ASP A 281 -4.90 13.51 43.53
C ASP A 281 -3.47 14.01 43.79
N ARG A 282 -2.74 13.40 44.73
CA ARG A 282 -1.34 13.76 45.02
C ARG A 282 -0.33 13.08 44.09
N ALA A 283 -0.62 11.87 43.63
CA ALA A 283 0.36 11.00 42.96
C ALA A 283 0.08 10.79 41.46
N LEU A 284 -1.18 10.75 41.05
CA LEU A 284 -1.59 10.33 39.72
C LEU A 284 -1.78 11.42 38.67
N PRO A 285 -2.05 12.71 38.95
CA PRO A 285 -2.46 13.64 37.89
C PRO A 285 -1.41 13.79 36.78
N GLY A 286 -0.13 13.90 37.15
CA GLY A 286 0.95 14.02 36.18
C GLY A 286 1.20 12.72 35.40
N VAL A 287 1.09 11.59 36.08
CA VAL A 287 1.25 10.23 35.52
C VAL A 287 0.13 9.93 34.51
N GLU A 288 -1.13 10.13 34.90
CA GLU A 288 -2.31 9.95 34.04
C GLU A 288 -2.23 10.83 32.80
N GLN A 289 -1.86 12.10 32.96
CA GLN A 289 -1.75 13.01 31.82
C GLN A 289 -0.65 12.57 30.85
N THR A 290 0.49 12.10 31.35
CA THR A 290 1.60 11.62 30.51
C THR A 290 1.25 10.32 29.78
N PHE A 291 0.57 9.40 30.49
CA PHE A 291 0.02 8.18 29.87
C PHE A 291 -0.92 8.55 28.72
N LEU A 292 -1.92 9.39 28.98
CA LEU A 292 -2.91 9.78 27.97
C LEU A 292 -2.30 10.56 26.82
N ALA A 293 -1.29 11.40 27.08
CA ALA A 293 -0.58 12.13 26.03
C ALA A 293 0.20 11.19 25.11
N THR A 294 0.93 10.22 25.68
CA THR A 294 1.67 9.22 24.89
C THR A 294 0.71 8.30 24.14
N PHE A 295 -0.36 7.83 24.78
CA PHE A 295 -1.44 7.07 24.12
C PHE A 295 -2.01 7.84 22.93
N ALA A 296 -2.29 9.14 23.09
CA ALA A 296 -2.82 9.97 22.01
C ALA A 296 -1.80 10.16 20.89
N ALA A 297 -0.50 10.26 21.21
CA ALA A 297 0.57 10.33 20.20
C ALA A 297 0.64 9.04 19.38
N ASP A 298 0.61 7.88 20.04
CA ASP A 298 0.61 6.57 19.38
C ASP A 298 -0.62 6.37 18.48
N PHE A 299 -1.80 6.70 19.00
CA PHE A 299 -3.04 6.67 18.23
C PHE A 299 -2.95 7.59 17.01
N THR A 300 -2.48 8.82 17.20
CA THR A 300 -2.34 9.79 16.11
C THR A 300 -1.33 9.33 15.06
N ALA A 301 -0.20 8.75 15.47
CA ALA A 301 0.79 8.21 14.54
C ALA A 301 0.22 7.05 13.70
N ASN A 302 -0.61 6.18 14.27
CA ASN A 302 -1.32 5.14 13.52
C ASN A 302 -2.35 5.74 12.54
N ILE A 303 -3.12 6.76 12.93
CA ILE A 303 -4.03 7.48 12.02
C ILE A 303 -3.26 8.11 10.86
N ILE A 304 -2.14 8.79 11.13
CA ILE A 304 -1.31 9.40 10.08
C ILE A 304 -0.87 8.35 9.07
N ARG A 305 -0.35 7.20 9.56
CA ARG A 305 0.07 6.10 8.68
C ARG A 305 -1.12 5.53 7.89
N ASN A 306 -2.27 5.29 8.51
CA ASN A 306 -3.44 4.75 7.83
C ASN A 306 -3.96 5.67 6.71
N VAL A 307 -4.07 6.98 7.00
CA VAL A 307 -4.48 7.98 6.02
C VAL A 307 -3.50 8.02 4.86
N TRP A 308 -2.19 8.00 5.16
CA TRP A 308 -1.14 8.00 4.15
C TRP A 308 -1.18 6.75 3.27
N ALA A 309 -1.18 5.56 3.86
CA ALA A 309 -1.22 4.28 3.15
C ALA A 309 -2.48 4.17 2.27
N HIS A 310 -3.66 4.50 2.82
CA HIS A 310 -4.91 4.56 2.06
C HIS A 310 -4.80 5.47 0.84
N ALA A 311 -4.30 6.69 1.04
CA ALA A 311 -4.21 7.67 -0.04
C ALA A 311 -3.27 7.22 -1.16
N ILE A 312 -2.11 6.65 -0.83
CA ILE A 312 -1.15 6.15 -1.81
C ILE A 312 -1.72 4.94 -2.57
N ILE A 313 -2.19 3.91 -1.87
CA ILE A 313 -2.67 2.66 -2.49
C ILE A 313 -3.89 2.90 -3.37
N PHE A 314 -4.85 3.71 -2.92
CA PHE A 314 -6.06 3.97 -3.70
C PHE A 314 -5.77 4.77 -4.98
N CYS A 315 -4.81 5.68 -4.93
CA CYS A 315 -4.38 6.41 -6.12
C CYS A 315 -3.78 5.48 -7.19
N GLY A 316 -3.30 4.30 -6.80
CA GLY A 316 -2.79 3.30 -7.73
C GLY A 316 -3.85 2.69 -8.65
N HIS A 317 -5.07 2.48 -8.16
CA HIS A 317 -6.08 1.65 -8.84
C HIS A 317 -7.43 2.32 -9.10
N PHE A 318 -7.78 3.36 -8.36
CA PHE A 318 -9.13 3.94 -8.35
C PHE A 318 -9.30 5.27 -9.13
N PRO A 319 -8.26 6.00 -9.57
CA PRO A 319 -8.47 7.16 -10.42
C PRO A 319 -9.27 6.84 -11.69
N ASP A 320 -9.85 7.85 -12.32
CA ASP A 320 -10.68 7.66 -13.53
C ASP A 320 -9.90 7.01 -14.69
N GLN A 321 -8.57 7.14 -14.65
CA GLN A 321 -7.62 6.70 -15.66
C GLN A 321 -7.46 5.18 -15.72
N THR A 322 -7.63 4.49 -14.59
CA THR A 322 -7.33 3.05 -14.48
C THR A 322 -8.42 2.20 -15.12
N TYR A 323 -8.02 1.16 -15.84
CA TYR A 323 -8.93 0.26 -16.52
C TYR A 323 -9.33 -0.91 -15.62
N THR A 324 -10.50 -1.45 -15.87
CA THR A 324 -11.04 -2.62 -15.20
C THR A 324 -11.54 -3.63 -16.22
N PHE A 325 -11.34 -4.90 -15.94
CA PHE A 325 -11.44 -5.98 -16.91
C PHE A 325 -12.47 -7.01 -16.47
N SER A 326 -13.14 -7.67 -17.42
CA SER A 326 -13.98 -8.82 -17.17
C SER A 326 -13.15 -10.10 -17.23
N LYS A 327 -13.71 -11.18 -16.66
CA LYS A 327 -13.11 -12.51 -16.78
C LYS A 327 -13.01 -12.97 -18.24
N ALA A 328 -13.99 -12.60 -19.07
CA ALA A 328 -14.01 -12.95 -20.49
C ALA A 328 -12.91 -12.25 -21.29
N GLU A 329 -12.62 -10.98 -20.99
CA GLU A 329 -11.51 -10.23 -21.63
C GLU A 329 -10.12 -10.81 -21.31
N THR A 330 -10.01 -11.64 -20.27
CA THR A 330 -8.72 -12.12 -19.72
C THR A 330 -8.60 -13.65 -19.70
N GLU A 331 -9.54 -14.39 -20.30
CA GLU A 331 -9.60 -15.86 -20.19
C GLU A 331 -8.38 -16.57 -20.80
N ASN A 332 -7.83 -16.04 -21.90
CA ASN A 332 -6.67 -16.59 -22.61
C ASN A 332 -5.53 -15.55 -22.72
N GLU A 333 -5.34 -14.77 -21.66
CA GLU A 333 -4.35 -13.70 -21.63
C GLU A 333 -2.92 -14.23 -21.82
N THR A 334 -2.20 -13.69 -22.81
CA THR A 334 -0.77 -13.96 -23.01
C THR A 334 0.09 -13.17 -22.02
N ARG A 335 1.40 -13.44 -21.94
CA ARG A 335 2.31 -12.64 -21.09
C ARG A 335 2.29 -11.14 -21.44
N GLY A 336 2.29 -10.80 -22.73
CA GLY A 336 2.15 -9.42 -23.19
C GLY A 336 0.79 -8.82 -22.82
N GLY A 337 -0.30 -9.59 -22.96
CA GLY A 337 -1.63 -9.19 -22.50
C GLY A 337 -1.67 -8.88 -21.01
N TRP A 338 -1.01 -9.72 -20.19
CA TRP A 338 -0.87 -9.50 -18.76
C TRP A 338 -0.16 -8.19 -18.46
N TYR A 339 0.98 -7.90 -19.10
CA TYR A 339 1.68 -6.62 -18.93
C TYR A 339 0.82 -5.42 -19.31
N LEU A 340 0.09 -5.50 -20.43
CA LEU A 340 -0.84 -4.45 -20.84
C LEU A 340 -1.93 -4.24 -19.79
N ARG A 341 -2.48 -5.30 -19.22
CA ARG A 341 -3.47 -5.18 -18.13
C ARG A 341 -2.88 -4.52 -16.89
N GLN A 342 -1.68 -4.92 -16.47
CA GLN A 342 -0.98 -4.30 -15.34
C GLN A 342 -0.74 -2.80 -15.57
N LEU A 343 -0.27 -2.43 -16.76
CA LEU A 343 -0.05 -1.04 -17.19
C LEU A 343 -1.35 -0.22 -17.15
N LEU A 344 -2.40 -0.72 -17.80
CA LEU A 344 -3.68 0.00 -17.94
C LEU A 344 -4.47 0.04 -16.63
N GLY A 345 -4.33 -0.97 -15.78
CA GLY A 345 -5.00 -1.08 -14.48
C GLY A 345 -4.42 -0.17 -13.40
N SER A 346 -3.27 0.43 -13.65
CA SER A 346 -2.51 1.17 -12.64
C SER A 346 -2.37 2.65 -12.99
N ALA A 347 -2.12 3.48 -11.99
CA ALA A 347 -1.88 4.91 -12.13
C ALA A 347 -0.78 5.39 -11.18
N ASN A 348 0.14 6.18 -11.72
CA ASN A 348 1.27 6.73 -11.00
C ASN A 348 0.94 8.08 -10.36
N ILE A 349 1.74 8.40 -9.34
CA ILE A 349 1.72 9.68 -8.63
C ILE A 349 3.07 10.37 -8.85
N GLU A 350 3.03 11.58 -9.42
CA GLU A 350 4.22 12.42 -9.55
C GLU A 350 4.59 13.03 -8.19
N GLY A 351 5.87 12.98 -7.86
CA GLY A 351 6.38 13.51 -6.59
C GLY A 351 7.88 13.77 -6.58
N SER A 352 8.36 14.27 -5.45
CA SER A 352 9.80 14.40 -5.18
C SER A 352 10.41 13.04 -4.81
N PRO A 353 11.75 12.88 -4.85
CA PRO A 353 12.39 11.65 -4.40
C PRO A 353 11.99 11.25 -2.97
N LEU A 354 11.85 12.22 -2.06
CA LEU A 354 11.39 11.94 -0.70
C LEU A 354 9.94 11.41 -0.70
N PHE A 355 9.05 11.98 -1.52
CA PHE A 355 7.67 11.49 -1.66
C PHE A 355 7.66 10.02 -2.10
N HIS A 356 8.49 9.65 -3.07
CA HIS A 356 8.59 8.27 -3.53
C HIS A 356 9.08 7.34 -2.41
N VAL A 357 10.12 7.72 -1.65
CA VAL A 357 10.57 6.91 -0.50
C VAL A 357 9.47 6.75 0.57
N ILE A 358 8.79 7.83 0.97
CA ILE A 358 7.75 7.72 2.02
C ILE A 358 6.47 7.02 1.53
N SER A 359 6.26 6.92 0.21
CA SER A 359 5.16 6.16 -0.38
C SER A 359 5.52 4.69 -0.64
N GLY A 360 6.71 4.22 -0.26
CA GLY A 360 7.10 2.84 -0.55
C GLY A 360 7.57 2.62 -1.99
N ASN A 361 7.87 3.72 -2.69
CA ASN A 361 7.98 3.85 -4.14
C ASN A 361 6.68 3.50 -4.91
N LEU A 362 5.54 3.35 -4.24
CA LEU A 362 4.21 3.15 -4.86
C LEU A 362 3.67 4.40 -5.58
N GLY A 363 4.41 5.52 -5.59
CA GLY A 363 4.20 6.55 -6.59
C GLY A 363 4.43 6.04 -8.03
N TYR A 364 5.15 4.93 -8.18
CA TYR A 364 5.38 4.19 -9.43
C TYR A 364 4.53 2.89 -9.46
N GLN A 365 3.22 3.02 -9.27
CA GLN A 365 2.30 1.88 -9.25
C GLN A 365 2.34 1.04 -10.54
N VAL A 366 2.47 1.68 -11.71
CA VAL A 366 2.62 0.99 -13.00
C VAL A 366 3.83 0.07 -12.95
N GLU A 367 5.00 0.58 -12.59
CA GLU A 367 6.23 -0.21 -12.50
C GLU A 367 6.14 -1.29 -11.43
N HIS A 368 5.51 -0.99 -10.30
CA HIS A 368 5.24 -1.96 -9.25
C HIS A 368 4.36 -3.12 -9.73
N HIS A 369 3.35 -2.86 -10.55
CA HIS A 369 2.49 -3.91 -11.10
C HIS A 369 3.14 -4.72 -12.22
N LEU A 370 4.00 -4.08 -13.02
CA LEU A 370 4.80 -4.78 -14.03
C LEU A 370 5.84 -5.69 -13.36
N TYR A 371 6.46 -5.22 -12.26
CA TYR A 371 7.60 -5.87 -11.59
C TYR A 371 7.45 -5.86 -10.05
N PRO A 372 6.48 -6.60 -9.48
CA PRO A 372 6.21 -6.56 -8.05
C PRO A 372 7.37 -7.12 -7.20
N ASP A 373 8.17 -8.01 -7.78
CA ASP A 373 9.35 -8.65 -7.19
C ASP A 373 10.64 -7.84 -7.36
N MET A 374 10.65 -6.77 -8.15
CA MET A 374 11.82 -5.93 -8.33
C MET A 374 12.01 -4.95 -7.15
N PRO A 375 13.24 -4.72 -6.65
CA PRO A 375 13.52 -3.66 -5.67
C PRO A 375 12.90 -2.31 -6.06
N SER A 376 11.98 -1.83 -5.24
CA SER A 376 11.18 -0.64 -5.54
C SER A 376 12.00 0.65 -5.78
N THR A 377 13.24 0.69 -5.28
CA THR A 377 14.22 1.73 -5.58
C THR A 377 14.54 1.91 -7.05
N ARG A 378 14.38 0.84 -7.85
CA ARG A 378 14.69 0.81 -9.27
C ARG A 378 13.53 1.32 -10.12
N TYR A 379 12.32 1.46 -9.58
CA TYR A 379 11.15 1.91 -10.33
C TYR A 379 11.35 3.28 -11.00
N SER A 380 12.02 4.22 -10.33
CA SER A 380 12.34 5.53 -10.92
C SER A 380 13.27 5.45 -12.14
N GLN A 381 14.14 4.42 -12.21
CA GLN A 381 15.06 4.15 -13.32
C GLN A 381 14.36 3.40 -14.46
N VAL A 382 13.38 2.55 -14.09
CA VAL A 382 12.58 1.76 -15.03
C VAL A 382 11.48 2.59 -15.70
N ALA A 383 10.87 3.54 -14.99
CA ALA A 383 9.75 4.34 -15.50
C ALA A 383 10.02 5.02 -16.85
N PRO A 384 11.20 5.61 -17.13
CA PRO A 384 11.53 6.13 -18.46
C PRO A 384 11.51 5.08 -19.57
N LYS A 385 11.92 3.83 -19.30
CA LYS A 385 11.90 2.72 -20.26
C LYS A 385 10.47 2.25 -20.53
N VAL A 386 9.65 2.14 -19.49
CA VAL A 386 8.20 1.85 -19.61
C VAL A 386 7.50 2.92 -20.45
N LYS A 387 7.77 4.20 -20.19
CA LYS A 387 7.22 5.32 -20.99
C LYS A 387 7.63 5.26 -22.47
N ASP A 388 8.85 4.83 -22.77
CA ASP A 388 9.30 4.65 -24.16
C ASP A 388 8.52 3.55 -24.89
N ILE A 389 8.29 2.40 -24.24
CA ILE A 389 7.40 1.35 -24.75
C ILE A 389 6.00 1.93 -24.97
N CYS A 390 5.46 2.66 -24.00
CA CYS A 390 4.11 3.23 -24.12
C CYS A 390 4.00 4.20 -25.30
N GLU A 391 5.01 5.04 -25.53
CA GLU A 391 5.04 5.97 -26.66
C GLU A 391 5.10 5.23 -28.01
N ARG A 392 5.94 4.19 -28.14
CA ARG A 392 6.10 3.44 -29.40
C ARG A 392 4.89 2.60 -29.79
N TYR A 393 4.20 2.05 -28.80
CA TYR A 393 3.03 1.19 -29.02
C TYR A 393 1.70 1.95 -28.90
N GLU A 394 1.75 3.28 -28.76
CA GLU A 394 0.58 4.15 -28.61
C GLU A 394 -0.32 3.74 -27.44
N LEU A 395 0.30 3.43 -26.30
CA LEU A 395 -0.37 3.04 -25.06
C LEU A 395 -0.46 4.22 -24.09
N PRO A 396 -1.52 4.32 -23.29
CA PRO A 396 -1.58 5.32 -22.23
C PRO A 396 -0.59 4.97 -21.11
N TYR A 397 0.00 6.00 -20.52
CA TYR A 397 0.81 5.90 -19.31
C TYR A 397 0.22 6.85 -18.26
N ASN A 398 -0.50 6.27 -17.30
CA ASN A 398 -1.29 7.03 -16.35
C ASN A 398 -0.39 7.62 -15.25
N SER A 399 -0.24 8.94 -15.22
CA SER A 399 0.51 9.63 -14.18
C SER A 399 -0.05 11.03 -13.94
N GLY A 400 0.10 11.54 -12.72
CA GLY A 400 -0.27 12.92 -12.40
C GLY A 400 0.04 13.31 -10.95
N PRO A 401 -0.10 14.59 -10.59
CA PRO A 401 0.17 15.06 -9.24
C PRO A 401 -0.73 14.40 -8.19
N PHE A 402 -0.21 14.16 -6.98
CA PHE A 402 -0.93 13.51 -5.88
C PHE A 402 -2.34 14.06 -5.62
N GLY A 403 -2.49 15.39 -5.52
CA GLY A 403 -3.78 16.01 -5.26
C GLY A 403 -4.81 15.76 -6.37
N GLN A 404 -4.35 15.66 -7.61
CA GLN A 404 -5.21 15.29 -8.73
C GLN A 404 -5.65 13.83 -8.60
N GLN A 405 -4.70 12.90 -8.43
CA GLN A 405 -5.02 11.46 -8.33
C GLN A 405 -5.98 11.19 -7.17
N TRP A 406 -5.70 11.75 -6.00
CA TRP A 406 -6.55 11.54 -4.83
C TRP A 406 -7.94 12.17 -4.98
N GLY A 407 -8.03 13.33 -5.63
CA GLY A 407 -9.30 13.94 -6.01
C GLY A 407 -10.11 13.08 -6.98
N GLN A 408 -9.45 12.40 -7.93
CA GLN A 408 -10.11 11.47 -8.85
C GLN A 408 -10.64 10.23 -8.11
N VAL A 409 -9.87 9.65 -7.18
CA VAL A 409 -10.30 8.55 -6.33
C VAL A 409 -11.60 8.90 -5.61
N HIS A 410 -11.61 10.00 -4.85
CA HIS A 410 -12.81 10.41 -4.11
C HIS A 410 -13.97 10.69 -5.06
N ARG A 411 -13.73 11.39 -6.17
CA ARG A 411 -14.77 11.61 -7.16
C ARG A 411 -15.36 10.31 -7.71
N ALA A 412 -14.55 9.29 -7.97
CA ALA A 412 -15.04 7.97 -8.40
C ALA A 412 -15.91 7.34 -7.30
N ILE A 413 -15.44 7.35 -6.05
CA ILE A 413 -16.15 6.82 -4.88
C ILE A 413 -17.52 7.50 -4.72
N PHE A 414 -17.58 8.83 -4.77
CA PHE A 414 -18.84 9.58 -4.62
C PHE A 414 -19.76 9.41 -5.84
N ARG A 415 -19.20 9.40 -7.05
CA ARG A 415 -19.99 9.24 -8.29
C ARG A 415 -20.64 7.86 -8.38
N LEU A 416 -19.91 6.81 -8.01
CA LEU A 416 -20.37 5.42 -8.13
C LEU A 416 -21.22 4.95 -6.94
N ALA A 417 -21.24 5.71 -5.85
CA ALA A 417 -22.18 5.57 -4.74
C ALA A 417 -23.64 5.74 -5.19
N LEU A 418 -23.90 6.64 -6.14
CA LEU A 418 -25.24 6.91 -6.67
C LEU A 418 -25.64 5.92 -7.78
N PRO A 419 -26.94 5.63 -7.96
CA PRO A 419 -27.41 4.86 -9.10
C PRO A 419 -27.09 5.61 -10.41
N GLY A 420 -26.67 4.89 -11.45
CA GLY A 420 -26.53 5.46 -12.79
C GLY A 420 -25.19 6.15 -13.13
N GLY A 421 -24.08 5.82 -12.46
CA GLY A 421 -22.74 6.28 -12.87
C GLY A 421 -22.26 5.68 -14.19
N LYS A 422 -21.99 6.53 -15.20
CA LYS A 422 -21.40 6.10 -16.48
C LYS A 422 -19.87 5.99 -16.41
N PRO A 423 -19.22 5.12 -17.21
CA PRO A 423 -17.78 5.14 -17.41
C PRO A 423 -17.31 6.54 -17.81
N ARG A 424 -16.14 6.93 -17.31
CA ARG A 424 -15.48 8.19 -17.67
C ARG A 424 -14.55 7.94 -18.86
N PRO A 425 -14.31 8.96 -19.71
CA PRO A 425 -13.34 8.84 -20.78
C PRO A 425 -11.99 8.42 -20.22
N LYS A 426 -11.34 7.49 -20.90
CA LYS A 426 -10.00 7.02 -20.54
C LYS A 426 -8.94 7.87 -21.24
N PRO A 427 -7.69 7.87 -20.74
CA PRO A 427 -6.63 8.71 -21.30
C PRO A 427 -6.27 8.32 -22.72
N ASP A 428 -5.83 9.31 -23.48
CA ASP A 428 -5.23 9.11 -24.80
C ASP A 428 -3.84 8.45 -24.69
N PRO A 429 -3.27 7.94 -25.79
CA PRO A 429 -1.90 7.44 -25.83
C PRO A 429 -0.88 8.41 -25.23
N PHE A 430 0.15 7.86 -24.60
CA PHE A 430 1.21 8.66 -24.02
C PHE A 430 2.06 9.32 -25.11
N HIS A 431 2.25 10.64 -24.98
CA HIS A 431 3.14 11.42 -25.85
C HIS A 431 4.12 12.22 -25.00
N ARG A 432 5.42 12.12 -25.29
CA ARG A 432 6.42 12.91 -24.57
C ARG A 432 6.24 14.40 -24.92
N PRO A 433 6.29 15.32 -23.93
CA PRO A 433 6.21 16.75 -24.22
C PRO A 433 7.34 17.19 -25.16
N PRO A 434 7.10 18.11 -26.11
CA PRO A 434 8.10 18.57 -27.08
C PRO A 434 9.32 19.33 -26.51
N HIS A 435 9.56 19.33 -25.20
CA HIS A 435 10.71 19.98 -24.57
C HIS A 435 11.50 19.02 -23.66
N SER A 436 12.41 18.26 -24.28
CA SER A 436 13.66 17.79 -23.66
C SER A 436 14.78 17.63 -24.71
N ALA A 437 14.82 18.53 -25.70
CA ALA A 437 15.97 18.73 -26.59
C ALA A 437 17.13 19.44 -25.85
N ALA A 438 17.41 19.06 -24.60
CA ALA A 438 18.58 19.50 -23.89
C ALA A 438 19.66 18.44 -24.07
N ASP A 439 20.59 18.77 -24.96
CA ASP A 439 21.82 18.08 -25.34
C ASP A 439 21.69 16.97 -26.41
N PRO A 440 21.92 17.28 -27.71
CA PRO A 440 21.94 16.28 -28.78
C PRO A 440 23.09 15.25 -28.65
N GLU A 441 24.10 15.48 -27.81
CA GLU A 441 25.18 14.50 -27.56
C GLU A 441 24.89 13.55 -26.40
N ARG A 442 23.93 13.88 -25.52
CA ARG A 442 23.54 13.03 -24.40
C ARG A 442 22.49 12.03 -24.86
N VAL A 443 22.95 10.93 -25.46
CA VAL A 443 22.10 9.78 -25.80
C VAL A 443 21.37 9.34 -24.53
N SER A 444 20.07 9.65 -24.42
CA SER A 444 19.27 9.24 -23.27
C SER A 444 19.31 7.72 -23.13
N GLU A 445 19.12 7.17 -21.93
CA GLU A 445 19.05 5.70 -21.78
C GLU A 445 17.99 5.09 -22.71
N ALA A 446 16.87 5.78 -22.92
CA ALA A 446 15.87 5.41 -23.92
C ALA A 446 16.42 5.48 -25.37
N ALA A 447 17.30 6.42 -25.71
CA ALA A 447 17.99 6.44 -27.00
C ALA A 447 19.03 5.31 -27.15
N ARG A 448 19.75 4.94 -26.08
CA ARG A 448 20.65 3.77 -26.08
C ARG A 448 19.87 2.46 -26.24
N PHE A 449 18.70 2.37 -25.61
CA PHE A 449 17.76 1.27 -25.80
C PHE A 449 17.25 1.24 -27.25
N ARG A 450 16.85 2.38 -27.83
CA ARG A 450 16.42 2.49 -29.23
C ARG A 450 17.49 2.09 -30.26
N SER A 451 18.78 2.23 -29.93
CA SER A 451 19.88 1.75 -30.79
C SER A 451 20.18 0.26 -30.63
N ARG A 452 19.59 -0.41 -29.63
CA ARG A 452 19.70 -1.87 -29.52
C ARG A 452 18.69 -2.48 -30.48
N VAL A 453 19.22 -3.20 -31.45
CA VAL A 453 18.41 -4.04 -32.31
C VAL A 453 17.80 -5.18 -31.46
N PRO A 454 16.59 -5.68 -31.80
CA PRO A 454 15.97 -6.80 -31.09
C PRO A 454 16.94 -7.96 -30.92
N ALA A 455 16.82 -8.76 -29.86
CA ALA A 455 17.72 -9.90 -29.60
C ALA A 455 17.75 -10.93 -30.75
N SER A 456 16.71 -10.94 -31.60
CA SER A 456 16.61 -11.76 -32.81
C SER A 456 17.27 -11.14 -34.06
N HIS A 457 17.84 -9.93 -33.98
CA HIS A 457 18.43 -9.22 -35.10
C HIS A 457 19.87 -9.69 -35.37
N PRO A 458 20.28 -9.90 -36.63
CA PRO A 458 21.63 -10.42 -36.97
C PRO A 458 22.81 -9.58 -36.46
N ASP A 459 22.57 -8.28 -36.23
CA ASP A 459 23.57 -7.33 -35.72
C ASP A 459 23.57 -7.19 -34.19
N ALA A 460 22.72 -7.95 -33.47
CA ALA A 460 22.81 -8.06 -32.03
C ALA A 460 24.11 -8.83 -31.70
N GLY A 461 25.09 -8.16 -31.09
CA GLY A 461 26.42 -8.73 -30.83
C GLY A 461 26.39 -10.02 -29.98
N PRO A 462 27.54 -10.70 -29.81
CA PRO A 462 27.64 -12.01 -29.14
C PRO A 462 27.19 -12.04 -27.67
N GLU A 463 26.99 -10.88 -27.05
CA GLU A 463 26.41 -10.72 -25.71
C GLU A 463 24.87 -10.72 -25.68
N HIS A 464 24.23 -10.88 -26.84
CA HIS A 464 22.78 -11.13 -27.01
C HIS A 464 22.45 -12.57 -27.42
N GLU A 465 23.44 -13.47 -27.49
CA GLU A 465 23.10 -14.88 -27.37
C GLU A 465 22.42 -15.04 -26.00
N SER A 466 21.17 -15.50 -25.99
CA SER A 466 20.49 -15.91 -24.78
C SER A 466 21.34 -17.00 -24.14
N GLY A 467 22.30 -16.60 -23.31
CA GLY A 467 23.01 -17.47 -22.39
C GLY A 467 21.94 -18.01 -21.48
N GLY A 468 21.35 -19.13 -21.91
CA GLY A 468 20.25 -19.78 -21.25
C GLY A 468 20.67 -20.17 -19.85
N VAL A 469 20.50 -19.25 -18.92
CA VAL A 469 20.19 -19.63 -17.55
C VAL A 469 18.76 -20.11 -17.66
N ASN A 470 18.58 -21.42 -17.68
CA ASN A 470 17.29 -22.03 -17.35
C ASN A 470 16.98 -21.62 -15.91
N VAL A 471 16.38 -20.45 -15.76
CA VAL A 471 15.69 -20.09 -14.54
C VAL A 471 14.37 -20.83 -14.63
N GLU A 472 14.25 -21.92 -13.86
CA GLU A 472 12.94 -22.51 -13.65
C GLU A 472 12.04 -21.39 -13.10
N PRO A 473 10.95 -21.04 -13.80
CA PRO A 473 9.98 -20.11 -13.24
C PRO A 473 9.55 -20.65 -11.87
N PRO A 474 9.35 -19.79 -10.87
CA PRO A 474 8.97 -20.23 -9.53
C PRO A 474 7.77 -21.18 -9.63
N PRO A 475 7.73 -22.26 -8.82
CA PRO A 475 6.66 -23.25 -8.89
C PRO A 475 5.31 -22.53 -8.80
N ARG A 476 4.52 -22.69 -9.86
CA ARG A 476 3.17 -22.14 -9.99
C ARG A 476 2.19 -23.23 -9.56
N ASP A 477 1.74 -23.17 -8.30
CA ASP A 477 0.50 -23.82 -7.90
C ASP A 477 -0.68 -22.84 -8.07
#